data_AF-A0A8S9KFZ4-F1
#
_entry.id   AF-A0A8S9KFZ4-F1
#
_cell.length_a   1.000
_cell.length_b   1.000
_cell.length_c   1.000
_cell.angle_alpha   90.00
_cell.angle_beta   90.00
_cell.angle_gamma   90.00
#
_symmetry.space_group_name_H-M   'P 1'
#
loop_
_entity.id
_entity.type
_entity.pdbx_description
1 polymer ?
#
loop_
_entity_poly.entity_id
_entity_poly.type
_entity_poly.pdbx_seq_one_letter_code
_entity_poly.pdbx_strand_id
1 'polypeptide(L)'
;MNADQAQDNLTNLPLANGWGEKHMLFVKWKYVEAKAAAYYYHGLILDEGNTEKSHGMAVAALQAADECFKESKKASEAFNASSPTSRTPPLFGTMKYLSEKIPKETSSKVRINRDLYSYEKIMETAPALPDFALALKPDEYQLPSVDASWSEDRTKSSSSHITGNQR
;
A
#
# COMPACT_ATOMS: atom_id res chain seq x y z
N MET A 1 -3.57 8.71 -4.67
CA MET A 1 -3.69 8.55 -3.20
C MET A 1 -2.46 7.78 -2.74
N ASN A 2 -1.67 8.32 -1.80
CA ASN A 2 -0.53 7.60 -1.23
C ASN A 2 -1.01 6.68 -0.09
N ALA A 3 -0.13 5.80 0.41
CA ALA A 3 -0.50 4.80 1.40
C ALA A 3 -0.92 5.41 2.76
N ASP A 4 -0.27 6.50 3.17
CA ASP A 4 -0.65 7.26 4.38
C ASP A 4 -2.08 7.82 4.27
N GLN A 5 -2.40 8.52 3.18
CA GLN A 5 -3.74 9.09 2.97
C GLN A 5 -4.83 8.01 2.91
N ALA A 6 -4.52 6.84 2.35
CA ALA A 6 -5.45 5.71 2.31
C ALA A 6 -5.79 5.21 3.72
N GLN A 7 -4.77 5.05 4.57
CA GLN A 7 -4.94 4.62 5.96
C GLN A 7 -5.72 5.66 6.77
N ASP A 8 -5.34 6.93 6.68
CA ASP A 8 -6.00 8.02 7.41
C ASP A 8 -7.48 8.14 7.03
N ASN A 9 -7.79 8.08 5.74
CA ASN A 9 -9.17 8.13 5.27
C ASN A 9 -10.00 6.96 5.80
N LEU A 10 -9.42 5.75 5.86
CA LEU A 10 -10.13 4.56 6.36
C LEU A 10 -10.34 4.60 7.87
N THR A 11 -9.39 5.11 8.65
CA THR A 11 -9.55 5.23 10.11
C THR A 11 -10.71 6.13 10.54
N ASN A 12 -11.14 7.04 9.66
CA ASN A 12 -12.22 7.99 9.92
C ASN A 12 -13.61 7.53 9.43
N LEU A 13 -13.71 6.36 8.78
CA LEU A 13 -14.98 5.83 8.28
C LEU A 13 -15.63 4.89 9.31
N PRO A 14 -16.95 5.00 9.57
CA PRO A 14 -17.67 4.06 10.43
C PRO A 14 -17.91 2.75 9.67
N LEU A 15 -16.84 1.98 9.51
CA LEU A 15 -16.82 0.68 8.85
C LEU A 15 -17.28 -0.42 9.80
N ALA A 16 -18.47 -0.27 10.39
CA ALA A 16 -19.03 -1.16 11.42
C ALA A 16 -19.56 -2.50 10.88
N ASN A 17 -18.92 -3.07 9.86
CA ASN A 17 -19.18 -4.42 9.38
C ASN A 17 -17.86 -5.20 9.26
N GLY A 18 -17.90 -6.53 9.41
CA GLY A 18 -16.68 -7.34 9.45
C GLY A 18 -15.78 -7.22 8.21
N TRP A 19 -16.34 -6.86 7.06
CA TRP A 19 -15.58 -6.58 5.83
C TRP A 19 -14.76 -5.29 5.93
N GLY A 20 -15.34 -4.23 6.48
CA GLY A 20 -14.67 -2.95 6.66
C GLY A 20 -13.52 -3.02 7.66
N GLU A 21 -13.74 -3.68 8.80
CA GLU A 21 -12.68 -3.95 9.79
C GLU A 21 -11.53 -4.77 9.20
N LYS A 22 -11.86 -5.81 8.43
CA LYS A 22 -10.86 -6.62 7.73
C LYS A 22 -10.10 -5.81 6.68
N HIS A 23 -10.76 -4.93 5.95
CA HIS A 23 -10.10 -4.06 4.98
C HIS A 23 -9.12 -3.08 5.66
N MET A 24 -9.47 -2.53 6.83
CA MET A 24 -8.55 -1.70 7.61
C MET A 24 -7.29 -2.47 8.01
N LEU A 25 -7.41 -3.72 8.44
CA LEU A 25 -6.26 -4.58 8.74
C LEU A 25 -5.38 -4.81 7.51
N PHE A 26 -5.99 -4.99 6.33
CA PHE A 26 -5.25 -5.13 5.07
C PHE A 26 -4.45 -3.87 4.74
N VAL A 27 -5.09 -2.69 4.81
CA VAL A 27 -4.42 -1.43 4.50
C VAL A 27 -3.31 -1.13 5.51
N LYS A 28 -3.55 -1.37 6.81
CA LYS A 28 -2.50 -1.26 7.83
C LYS A 28 -1.32 -2.20 7.53
N TRP A 29 -1.59 -3.47 7.21
CA TRP A 29 -0.54 -4.41 6.83
C TRP A 29 0.26 -3.89 5.63
N LYS A 30 -0.40 -3.50 4.54
CA LYS A 30 0.29 -3.02 3.34
C LYS A 30 1.04 -1.71 3.54
N TYR A 31 0.50 -0.82 4.36
CA TYR A 31 1.19 0.41 4.74
C TYR A 31 2.50 0.12 5.47
N VAL A 32 2.45 -0.69 6.54
CA VAL A 32 3.65 -1.02 7.33
C VAL A 32 4.65 -1.84 6.52
N GLU A 33 4.18 -2.71 5.63
CA GLU A 33 5.01 -3.44 4.66
C GLU A 33 5.77 -2.50 3.72
N ALA A 34 5.09 -1.51 3.15
CA ALA A 34 5.71 -0.48 2.31
C ALA A 34 6.69 0.40 3.10
N LYS A 35 6.35 0.73 4.35
CA LYS A 35 7.21 1.51 5.26
C LYS A 35 8.52 0.77 5.57
N ALA A 36 8.46 -0.55 5.81
CA ALA A 36 9.64 -1.37 5.98
C ALA A 36 10.56 -1.35 4.75
N ALA A 37 9.98 -1.45 3.55
CA ALA A 37 10.72 -1.36 2.30
C ALA A 37 11.38 0.02 2.12
N ALA A 38 10.64 1.10 2.38
CA ALA A 38 11.14 2.47 2.25
C ALA A 38 12.33 2.72 3.18
N TYR A 39 12.24 2.31 4.45
CA TYR A 39 13.35 2.43 5.39
C TYR A 39 14.54 1.57 5.00
N TYR A 40 14.31 0.35 4.50
CA TYR A 40 15.40 -0.52 4.07
C TYR A 40 16.20 0.12 2.94
N TYR A 41 15.54 0.57 1.87
CA TYR A 41 16.24 1.23 0.75
C TYR A 41 16.84 2.58 1.16
N HIS A 42 16.17 3.34 2.02
CA HIS A 42 16.72 4.59 2.53
C HIS A 42 18.00 4.35 3.33
N GLY A 43 18.03 3.30 4.17
CA GLY A 43 19.23 2.89 4.90
C GLY A 43 20.37 2.48 3.96
N LEU A 44 20.09 1.75 2.88
CA LEU A 44 21.11 1.42 1.87
C LEU A 44 21.69 2.67 1.21
N ILE A 45 20.85 3.63 0.80
CA ILE A 45 21.29 4.88 0.18
C ILE A 45 22.14 5.72 1.14
N LEU A 46 21.73 5.81 2.42
CA LEU A 46 22.49 6.52 3.44
C LEU A 46 23.86 5.88 3.70
N ASP A 47 23.94 4.56 3.61
CA ASP A 47 25.18 3.80 3.80
C ASP A 47 26.19 4.01 2.66
N GLU A 48 25.73 4.39 1.46
CA GLU A 48 26.60 4.80 0.35
C GLU A 48 27.25 6.19 0.59
N GLY A 49 26.76 6.96 1.56
CA GLY A 49 27.32 8.27 1.92
C GLY A 49 28.69 8.15 2.59
N ASN A 50 29.58 9.12 2.35
CA ASN A 50 30.97 9.08 2.83
C ASN A 50 31.19 9.77 4.20
N THR A 51 30.16 9.83 5.06
CA THR A 51 30.23 10.54 6.35
C THR A 51 29.83 9.63 7.51
N GLU A 52 30.47 9.78 8.67
CA GLU A 52 30.06 9.04 9.88
C GLU A 52 28.59 9.26 10.25
N LYS A 53 28.09 10.49 10.05
CA LYS A 53 26.68 10.83 10.27
C LYS A 53 25.76 10.03 9.35
N SER A 54 26.11 9.88 8.07
CA SER A 54 25.29 9.11 7.12
C SER A 54 25.26 7.62 7.48
N HIS A 55 26.36 7.05 7.98
CA HIS A 55 26.38 5.67 8.48
C HIS A 55 25.56 5.48 9.76
N GLY A 56 25.58 6.44 10.69
CA GLY A 56 24.70 6.42 11.87
C GLY A 56 23.22 6.41 11.49
N MET A 57 22.82 7.32 10.58
CA MET A 57 21.46 7.37 10.05
C MET A 57 21.08 6.11 9.28
N ALA A 58 22.02 5.50 8.55
CA ALA A 58 21.80 4.23 7.85
C ALA A 58 21.44 3.09 8.82
N VAL A 59 22.14 2.99 9.95
CA VAL A 59 21.83 2.00 11.00
C VAL A 59 20.43 2.23 11.55
N ALA A 60 20.09 3.48 11.91
CA ALA A 60 18.78 3.82 12.45
C ALA A 60 17.65 3.50 11.44
N ALA A 61 17.85 3.79 10.16
CA ALA A 61 16.91 3.43 9.10
C ALA A 61 16.73 1.90 8.97
N LEU A 62 17.83 1.13 8.99
CA LEU A 62 17.78 -0.34 8.90
C LEU A 62 17.14 -0.99 10.14
N GLN A 63 17.30 -0.39 11.32
CA GLN A 63 16.59 -0.81 12.54
C GLN A 63 15.09 -0.55 12.40
N ALA A 64 14.70 0.65 11.95
CA ALA A 64 13.30 1.00 11.70
C ALA A 64 12.66 0.07 10.65
N ALA A 65 13.41 -0.33 9.61
CA ALA A 65 12.96 -1.30 8.62
C ALA A 65 12.64 -2.67 9.22
N ASP A 66 13.51 -3.17 10.11
CA ASP A 66 13.33 -4.46 10.79
C ASP A 66 12.14 -4.43 11.77
N GLU A 67 11.95 -3.32 12.49
CA GLU A 67 10.79 -3.11 13.36
C GLU A 67 9.49 -3.07 12.56
N CYS A 68 9.43 -2.27 11.49
CA CYS A 68 8.28 -2.23 10.59
C CYS A 68 8.01 -3.61 9.98
N PHE A 69 9.04 -4.36 9.60
CA PHE A 69 8.87 -5.71 9.05
C PHE A 69 8.25 -6.68 10.07
N LYS A 70 8.68 -6.61 11.34
CA LYS A 70 8.06 -7.40 12.43
C LYS A 70 6.61 -7.00 12.68
N GLU A 71 6.31 -5.70 12.65
CA GLU A 71 4.93 -5.23 12.77
C GLU A 71 4.06 -5.66 11.58
N SER A 72 4.59 -5.62 10.35
CA SER A 72 3.92 -6.10 9.14
C SER A 72 3.50 -7.56 9.26
N LYS A 73 4.38 -8.43 9.81
CA LYS A 73 4.02 -9.84 10.08
C LYS A 73 2.83 -9.97 11.03
N LYS A 74 2.84 -9.22 12.14
CA LYS A 74 1.73 -9.21 13.11
C LYS A 74 0.44 -8.70 12.48
N ALA A 75 0.52 -7.64 11.66
CA ALA A 75 -0.63 -7.09 10.95
C ALA A 75 -1.20 -8.10 9.92
N SER A 76 -0.32 -8.83 9.23
CA SER A 76 -0.71 -9.91 8.33
C SER A 76 -1.43 -11.04 9.06
N GLU A 77 -0.90 -11.49 10.21
CA GLU A 77 -1.53 -12.52 11.04
C GLU A 77 -2.94 -12.08 11.50
N ALA A 78 -3.06 -10.85 11.99
CA ALA A 78 -4.35 -10.28 12.40
C ALA A 78 -5.35 -10.21 11.23
N PHE A 79 -4.91 -9.75 10.05
CA PHE A 79 -5.73 -9.73 8.84
C PHE A 79 -6.25 -11.13 8.47
N ASN A 80 -5.37 -12.13 8.45
CA ASN A 80 -5.73 -13.49 8.07
C ASN A 80 -6.68 -14.16 9.08
N ALA A 81 -6.51 -13.86 10.37
CA ALA A 81 -7.37 -14.36 11.45
C ALA A 81 -8.75 -13.67 11.49
N SER A 82 -8.87 -12.43 11.00
CA SER A 82 -10.15 -11.71 10.97
C SER A 82 -11.15 -12.34 9.98
N SER A 83 -12.44 -12.28 10.34
CA SER A 83 -13.53 -12.76 9.48
C SER A 83 -13.79 -11.81 8.30
N PRO A 84 -14.09 -12.32 7.10
CA PRO A 84 -14.03 -13.73 6.71
C PRO A 84 -12.58 -14.24 6.62
N THR A 85 -12.28 -15.43 7.15
CA THR A 85 -10.91 -15.96 7.19
C THR A 85 -10.26 -15.98 5.82
N SER A 86 -9.01 -15.52 5.74
CA SER A 86 -8.24 -15.50 4.49
C SER A 86 -6.99 -16.35 4.63
N ARG A 87 -6.50 -16.88 3.49
CA ARG A 87 -5.24 -17.58 3.44
C ARG A 87 -4.13 -16.62 3.03
N THR A 88 -3.01 -16.70 3.72
CA THR A 88 -1.80 -15.97 3.33
C THR A 88 -1.32 -16.50 1.98
N PRO A 89 -1.25 -15.66 0.93
CA PRO A 89 -0.63 -16.08 -0.31
C PRO A 89 0.87 -16.36 -0.07
N PRO A 90 1.50 -17.28 -0.81
CA PRO A 90 2.94 -17.44 -0.77
C PRO A 90 3.65 -16.11 -1.00
N LEU A 91 4.75 -15.87 -0.28
CA LEU A 91 5.56 -14.67 -0.50
C LEU A 91 6.06 -14.64 -1.95
N PHE A 92 5.84 -13.53 -2.64
CA PHE A 92 6.28 -13.33 -4.02
C PHE A 92 6.90 -11.93 -4.20
N GLY A 93 7.67 -11.77 -5.29
CA GLY A 93 8.20 -10.48 -5.72
C GLY A 93 9.09 -9.81 -4.67
N THR A 94 8.96 -8.49 -4.55
CA THR A 94 9.74 -7.65 -3.64
C THR A 94 9.68 -8.14 -2.20
N MET A 95 8.52 -8.62 -1.74
CA MET A 95 8.36 -9.02 -0.34
C MET A 95 9.12 -10.32 -0.02
N LYS A 96 9.26 -11.23 -0.99
CA LYS A 96 10.12 -12.41 -0.83
C LYS A 96 11.58 -11.98 -0.59
N TYR A 97 12.09 -11.10 -1.44
CA TYR A 97 13.44 -10.55 -1.31
C TYR A 97 13.65 -9.85 0.04
N LEU A 98 12.78 -8.89 0.39
CA LEU A 98 12.89 -8.12 1.62
C LEU A 98 12.78 -8.97 2.88
N SER A 99 11.97 -10.03 2.86
CA SER A 99 11.80 -10.93 4.01
C SER A 99 13.07 -11.67 4.39
N GLU A 100 13.95 -11.92 3.42
CA GLU A 100 15.25 -12.54 3.64
C GLU A 100 16.32 -11.50 3.97
N LYS A 101 16.20 -10.31 3.37
CA LYS A 101 17.24 -9.29 3.37
C LYS A 101 17.24 -8.43 4.62
N ILE A 102 16.08 -7.90 5.01
CA ILE A 102 15.95 -6.99 6.16
C ILE A 102 16.53 -7.63 7.43
N PRO A 103 16.15 -8.85 7.85
CA PRO A 103 16.69 -9.40 9.10
C PRO A 103 18.20 -9.68 9.05
N LYS A 104 18.71 -10.15 7.90
CA LYS A 104 20.12 -10.52 7.73
C LYS A 104 21.01 -9.27 7.71
N GLU A 105 20.63 -8.27 6.94
CA GLU A 105 21.44 -7.07 6.74
C GLU A 105 21.37 -6.14 7.95
N THR A 106 20.22 -5.99 8.61
CA THR A 106 20.13 -5.27 9.89
C THR A 106 20.98 -5.94 10.96
N SER A 107 20.90 -7.27 11.12
CA SER A 107 21.73 -8.00 12.11
C SER A 107 23.23 -7.86 11.84
N SER A 108 23.64 -7.97 10.58
CA SER A 108 25.04 -7.82 10.18
C SER A 108 25.56 -6.40 10.43
N LYS A 109 24.80 -5.38 9.99
CA LYS A 109 25.17 -3.96 10.12
C LYS A 109 25.20 -3.49 11.57
N VAL A 110 24.20 -3.87 12.38
CA VAL A 110 24.19 -3.55 13.82
C VAL A 110 25.40 -4.17 14.50
N ARG A 111 25.77 -5.41 14.17
CA ARG A 111 26.95 -6.06 14.76
C ARG A 111 28.25 -5.37 14.37
N ILE A 112 28.42 -4.98 13.11
CA ILE A 112 29.63 -4.30 12.62
C ILE A 112 29.73 -2.89 13.22
N ASN A 113 28.61 -2.17 13.29
CA ASN A 113 28.59 -0.79 13.77
C ASN A 113 28.55 -0.69 15.30
N ARG A 114 28.24 -1.78 16.04
CA ARG A 114 28.32 -1.82 17.50
C ARG A 114 29.72 -1.51 18.03
N ASP A 115 30.75 -1.93 17.31
CA ASP A 115 32.15 -1.72 17.70
C ASP A 115 32.69 -0.35 17.22
N LEU A 116 32.02 0.29 16.25
CA LEU A 116 32.39 1.60 15.67
C LEU A 116 31.58 2.78 16.23
N TYR A 117 30.34 2.55 16.66
CA TYR A 117 29.39 3.56 17.13
C TYR A 117 28.76 3.09 18.45
N SER A 118 29.10 3.72 19.57
CA SER A 118 28.62 3.32 20.89
C SER A 118 27.08 3.39 21.00
N TYR A 119 26.51 2.44 21.74
CA TYR A 119 25.06 2.28 21.98
C TYR A 119 24.36 3.57 22.48
N GLU A 120 25.09 4.47 23.16
CA GLU A 120 24.58 5.77 23.64
C GLU A 120 24.33 6.80 22.52
N LYS A 121 24.95 6.65 21.34
CA LYS A 121 24.76 7.55 20.18
C LYS A 121 23.62 7.13 19.25
N ILE A 122 23.08 5.91 19.44
CA ILE A 122 22.04 5.26 18.61
C ILE A 122 20.64 5.46 19.22
N MET A 123 20.46 6.48 20.08
CA MET A 123 19.12 7.01 20.42
C MET A 123 18.59 7.97 19.34
N GLU A 124 19.15 7.93 18.13
CA GLU A 124 18.60 8.66 17.01
C GLU A 124 17.28 8.02 16.60
N THR A 125 16.21 8.79 16.76
CA THR A 125 14.91 8.50 16.18
C THR A 125 15.10 8.19 14.69
N ALA A 126 14.36 7.20 14.17
CA ALA A 126 14.45 6.81 12.77
C ALA A 126 14.41 8.06 11.86
N PRO A 127 15.31 8.17 10.86
CA PRO A 127 15.36 9.35 10.00
C PRO A 127 14.01 9.53 9.29
N ALA A 128 13.58 10.77 9.10
CA ALA A 128 12.36 11.03 8.34
C ALA A 128 12.52 10.46 6.92
N LEU A 129 11.53 9.68 6.47
CA LEU A 129 11.52 9.18 5.11
C LEU A 129 11.40 10.36 4.12
N PRO A 130 12.06 10.28 2.95
CA PRO A 130 11.87 11.25 1.89
C PRO A 130 10.40 11.35 1.45
N ASP A 131 10.00 12.51 0.93
CA ASP A 131 8.71 12.62 0.25
C ASP A 131 8.79 11.87 -1.10
N PHE A 132 7.87 10.93 -1.32
CA PHE A 132 7.83 10.09 -2.51
C PHE A 132 6.71 10.57 -3.43
N ALA A 133 7.08 11.01 -4.63
CA ALA A 133 6.10 11.38 -5.65
C ALA A 133 5.23 10.16 -6.03
N LEU A 134 3.93 10.40 -6.22
CA LEU A 134 3.01 9.37 -6.71
C LEU A 134 3.37 8.96 -8.14
N ALA A 135 3.81 7.71 -8.29
CA ALA A 135 4.18 7.16 -9.60
C ALA A 135 2.96 6.75 -10.46
N LEU A 136 1.80 6.52 -9.85
CA LEU A 136 0.60 6.05 -10.53
C LEU A 136 -0.52 7.09 -10.46
N LYS A 137 -1.23 7.25 -11.59
CA LYS A 137 -2.48 8.00 -11.69
C LYS A 137 -3.58 7.06 -12.23
N PRO A 138 -4.84 7.22 -11.80
CA PRO A 138 -5.95 6.50 -12.42
C PRO A 138 -6.04 6.83 -13.91
N ASP A 139 -6.26 5.82 -14.74
CA ASP A 139 -6.57 6.03 -16.15
C ASP A 139 -7.96 6.66 -16.29
N GLU A 140 -8.12 7.50 -17.31
CA GLU A 140 -9.42 8.08 -17.62
C GLU A 140 -10.35 6.96 -18.13
N TYR A 141 -11.48 6.77 -17.46
CA TYR A 141 -12.47 5.78 -17.84
C TYR A 141 -13.61 6.45 -18.60
N GLN A 142 -13.85 6.01 -19.84
CA GLN A 142 -14.99 6.43 -20.64
C GLN A 142 -16.10 5.39 -20.55
N LEU A 143 -17.31 5.84 -20.20
CA LEU A 143 -18.49 4.98 -20.20
C LEU A 143 -18.82 4.54 -21.64
N PRO A 144 -19.32 3.31 -21.83
CA PRO A 144 -19.84 2.91 -23.14
C PRO A 144 -21.01 3.81 -23.54
N SER A 145 -21.22 3.96 -24.85
CA SER A 145 -22.40 4.64 -25.37
C SER A 145 -23.68 3.96 -24.89
N VAL A 146 -24.72 4.75 -24.59
CA VAL A 146 -26.04 4.23 -24.24
C VAL A 146 -26.53 3.29 -25.35
N ASP A 147 -26.96 2.09 -24.97
CA ASP A 147 -27.46 1.09 -25.91
C ASP A 147 -28.74 1.58 -26.60
N ALA A 148 -28.87 1.33 -27.91
CA ALA A 148 -30.01 1.76 -28.71
C ALA A 148 -31.36 1.22 -28.18
N SER A 149 -31.36 0.07 -27.50
CA SER A 149 -32.56 -0.50 -26.86
C SER A 149 -33.13 0.37 -25.73
N TRP A 150 -32.35 1.32 -25.21
CA TRP A 150 -32.77 2.29 -24.19
C TRP A 150 -33.27 3.60 -24.79
N SER A 151 -33.26 3.73 -26.12
CA SER A 151 -33.98 4.81 -26.79
C SER A 151 -35.45 4.39 -26.94
N GLU A 152 -36.28 4.81 -25.99
CA GLU A 152 -37.73 4.71 -26.16
C GLU A 152 -38.13 5.36 -27.49
N ASP A 153 -38.93 4.61 -28.27
CA ASP A 153 -39.46 4.91 -29.60
C ASP A 153 -40.07 6.32 -29.68
N ARG A 154 -39.21 7.33 -29.83
CA ARG A 154 -39.60 8.72 -30.09
C ARG A 154 -39.67 8.99 -31.57
N THR A 155 -40.31 8.11 -32.35
CA THR A 155 -40.77 8.49 -33.69
C THR A 155 -42.03 7.77 -34.15
N LYS A 156 -43.14 8.53 -34.07
CA LYS A 156 -44.12 8.74 -35.15
C LYS A 156 -45.18 7.66 -35.39
N SER A 157 -46.34 7.90 -34.76
CA SER A 157 -47.63 8.04 -35.44
C SER A 157 -47.66 7.73 -36.95
N SER A 158 -47.75 6.46 -37.34
CA SER A 158 -48.29 6.11 -38.65
C SER A 158 -49.81 6.01 -38.53
N SER A 159 -50.46 7.16 -38.67
CA SER A 159 -51.87 7.25 -39.00
C SER A 159 -52.11 6.50 -40.31
N SER A 160 -52.77 5.35 -40.27
CA SER A 160 -53.34 4.70 -41.46
C SER A 160 -54.84 4.57 -41.28
N HIS A 161 -55.52 5.68 -41.56
CA HIS A 161 -56.98 5.75 -41.62
C HIS A 161 -57.39 5.87 -43.09
N ILE A 162 -57.52 4.76 -43.82
CA ILE A 162 -58.30 4.72 -45.09
C ILE A 162 -58.88 3.32 -45.30
N THR A 163 -60.19 3.17 -45.16
CA THR A 163 -61.00 2.27 -45.99
C THR A 163 -62.40 2.87 -46.11
N GLY A 164 -62.65 3.50 -47.26
CA GLY A 164 -63.96 4.00 -47.66
C GLY A 164 -64.05 3.89 -49.18
N ASN A 165 -64.47 2.72 -49.67
CA ASN A 165 -64.70 2.48 -51.09
C ASN A 165 -66.13 2.93 -51.43
N GLN A 166 -66.27 3.87 -52.36
CA GLN A 166 -67.56 4.25 -52.97
C GLN A 166 -67.45 4.10 -54.49
N ARG A 167 -68.40 3.30 -55.00
CA ARG A 167 -68.85 3.07 -56.39
C ARG A 167 -68.08 2.04 -57.20
#